data_AF-A0A2V6WGC5-F1
#
_entry.id   AF-A0A2V6WGC5-F1
#
_cell.length_a   1.000
_cell.length_b   1.000
_cell.length_c   1.000
_cell.angle_alpha   90.00
_cell.angle_beta   90.00
_cell.angle_gamma   90.00
#
_symmetry.space_group_name_H-M   'P 1'
#
loop_
_entity.id
_entity.type
_entity.pdbx_description
1 polymer ?
#
loop_
_entity_poly.entity_id
_entity_poly.type
_entity_poly.pdbx_seq_one_letter_code
_entity_poly.pdbx_strand_id
1 'polypeptide(L)'
;MRPSSYIEIDVRALRRLYVEEHLPMTAVAKRLGCSSITVARRLRLYEIAARPRGPIPTNRTISAPQDGWSPNLAWAIGVIATDGNLSPDGRHLVVRSKDLDMLETLRLCLGLTNRIALTSNGRGGRIHTLQWSDRAFYRWLLDIGLTPAKSLTLRPLVIPDEYFPDLFRGCIDGD
;
A
#
# COMPACT_ATOMS: atom_id res chain seq x y z
N MET A 1 34.12 -4.71 6.14
CA MET A 1 33.25 -4.27 5.03
C MET A 1 34.00 -3.15 4.29
N ARG A 2 34.35 -3.31 3.01
CA ARG A 2 35.13 -2.30 2.27
C ARG A 2 34.28 -1.03 2.08
N PRO A 3 34.82 0.19 2.27
CA PRO A 3 34.08 1.41 1.95
C PRO A 3 33.73 1.39 0.46
N SER A 4 32.45 1.58 0.15
CA SER A 4 31.94 1.75 -1.21
C SER A 4 32.79 2.81 -1.92
N SER A 5 33.25 2.50 -3.13
CA SER A 5 33.98 3.45 -3.98
C SER A 5 33.23 4.78 -4.04
N TYR A 6 33.91 5.86 -3.69
CA TYR A 6 33.35 7.20 -3.74
C TYR A 6 33.24 7.60 -5.21
N ILE A 7 32.08 7.40 -5.82
CA ILE A 7 31.84 7.86 -7.20
C ILE A 7 31.72 9.38 -7.13
N GLU A 8 32.75 10.06 -7.61
CA GLU A 8 32.74 11.50 -7.81
C GLU A 8 31.88 11.80 -9.04
N ILE A 9 30.79 12.54 -8.83
CA ILE A 9 29.85 12.90 -9.90
C ILE A 9 29.99 14.40 -10.11
N ASP A 10 30.47 14.79 -11.29
CA ASP A 10 30.59 16.19 -11.66
C ASP A 10 29.24 16.91 -11.65
N VAL A 11 29.21 18.09 -11.04
CA VAL A 11 28.01 18.93 -10.91
C VAL A 11 27.48 19.38 -12.27
N ARG A 12 28.37 19.63 -13.25
CA ARG A 12 27.94 20.07 -14.59
C ARG A 12 27.25 18.92 -15.33
N ALA A 13 27.85 17.72 -15.28
CA ALA A 13 27.22 16.52 -15.82
C ALA A 13 25.85 16.26 -15.18
N LEU A 14 25.72 16.44 -13.86
CA LEU A 14 24.46 16.25 -13.15
C LEU A 14 23.40 17.30 -13.54
N ARG A 15 23.78 18.58 -13.66
CA ARG A 15 22.88 19.66 -14.13
C ARG A 15 22.41 19.42 -15.55
N ARG A 16 23.31 19.10 -16.48
CA ARG A 16 22.96 18.81 -17.87
C ARG A 16 21.95 17.67 -17.95
N LEU A 17 22.25 16.52 -17.33
CA LEU A 17 21.39 15.34 -17.42
C LEU A 17 20.03 15.53 -16.72
N TYR A 18 20.00 16.15 -15.54
CA TYR A 18 18.78 16.23 -14.72
C TYR A 18 17.92 17.47 -15.03
N VAL A 19 18.55 18.63 -15.23
CA VAL A 19 17.88 19.92 -15.41
C VAL A 19 17.67 20.23 -16.88
N GLU A 20 18.68 20.10 -17.73
CA GLU A 20 18.59 20.48 -19.15
C GLU A 20 17.93 19.36 -19.98
N GLU A 21 18.41 18.13 -19.84
CA GLU A 21 17.87 16.96 -20.56
C GLU A 21 16.63 16.35 -19.88
N HIS A 22 16.21 16.88 -18.72
CA HIS A 22 15.00 16.47 -18.01
C HIS A 22 14.90 14.97 -17.68
N LEU A 23 16.02 14.27 -17.56
CA LEU A 23 16.02 12.84 -17.30
C LEU A 23 15.57 12.54 -15.86
N PRO A 24 14.79 11.47 -15.65
CA PRO A 24 14.50 11.00 -14.29
C PRO A 24 15.78 10.52 -13.61
N MET A 25 15.85 10.62 -12.27
CA MET A 25 17.04 10.23 -11.51
C MET A 25 17.52 8.80 -11.80
N THR A 26 16.61 7.89 -12.14
CA THR A 26 16.92 6.51 -12.55
C THR A 26 17.67 6.43 -13.87
N ALA A 27 17.31 7.25 -14.86
CA ALA A 27 18.01 7.33 -16.14
C ALA A 27 19.37 8.01 -15.99
N VAL A 28 19.45 9.08 -15.19
CA VAL A 28 20.71 9.73 -14.83
C VAL A 28 21.66 8.73 -14.15
N ALA A 29 21.14 7.97 -13.18
CA ALA A 29 21.88 6.96 -12.46
C ALA A 29 22.44 5.87 -13.39
N LYS A 30 21.62 5.38 -14.33
CA LYS A 30 22.03 4.42 -15.36
C LYS A 30 23.16 4.96 -16.24
N ARG A 31 23.07 6.22 -16.68
CA ARG A 31 24.11 6.86 -17.50
C ARG A 31 25.42 7.08 -16.75
N LEU A 32 25.33 7.37 -15.45
CA LEU A 32 26.50 7.62 -14.60
C LEU A 32 27.02 6.36 -13.88
N GLY A 33 26.45 5.18 -14.17
CA GLY A 33 26.88 3.92 -13.56
C GLY A 33 26.71 3.88 -12.04
N CYS A 34 25.73 4.59 -11.48
CA CYS A 34 25.52 4.69 -10.03
C CYS A 34 24.06 4.39 -9.65
N SER A 35 23.75 4.40 -8.34
CA SER A 35 22.38 4.23 -7.86
C SER A 35 21.57 5.52 -7.96
N SER A 36 20.25 5.42 -8.12
CA SER A 36 19.33 6.58 -8.08
C SER A 36 19.40 7.34 -6.74
N ILE A 37 19.73 6.64 -5.65
CA ILE A 37 19.97 7.24 -4.33
C ILE A 37 21.23 8.11 -4.36
N THR A 38 22.29 7.67 -5.04
CA THR A 38 23.53 8.45 -5.22
C THR A 38 23.24 9.76 -5.95
N VAL A 39 22.47 9.69 -7.04
CA VAL A 39 22.00 10.88 -7.77
C VAL A 39 21.22 11.81 -6.86
N ALA A 40 20.23 11.30 -6.10
CA ALA A 40 19.44 12.10 -5.17
C ALA A 40 20.30 12.78 -4.08
N ARG A 41 21.32 12.09 -3.56
CA ARG A 41 22.27 12.64 -2.58
C ARG A 41 23.11 13.76 -3.19
N ARG A 42 23.61 13.58 -4.41
CA ARG A 42 24.42 14.60 -5.11
C ARG A 42 23.60 15.83 -5.50
N LEU A 43 22.35 15.66 -5.92
CA LEU A 43 21.45 16.80 -6.16
C LEU A 43 21.29 17.66 -4.90
N ARG A 44 21.13 17.04 -3.72
CA ARG A 44 21.09 17.76 -2.44
C ARG A 44 22.41 18.44 -2.10
N LEU A 45 23.53 17.73 -2.28
CA LEU A 45 24.87 18.26 -1.99
C LEU A 45 25.20 19.49 -2.83
N TYR A 46 24.77 19.51 -4.10
CA TYR A 46 24.99 20.62 -5.03
C TYR A 46 23.83 21.62 -5.09
N GLU A 47 22.87 21.51 -4.17
CA GLU A 47 21.72 22.41 -4.07
C GLU A 47 20.90 22.52 -5.36
N ILE A 48 20.84 21.42 -6.12
CA ILE A 48 20.01 21.32 -7.32
C ILE A 48 18.61 20.90 -6.88
N ALA A 49 17.63 21.77 -7.13
CA ALA A 49 16.24 21.55 -6.76
C ALA A 49 15.73 20.23 -7.37
N ALA A 50 15.21 19.35 -6.51
CA ALA A 50 14.56 18.13 -6.96
C ALA A 50 13.21 18.48 -7.61
N ARG A 51 12.90 17.81 -8.73
CA ARG A 51 11.59 17.89 -9.39
C ARG A 51 10.48 17.65 -8.36
N PRO A 52 9.37 18.42 -8.41
CA PRO A 52 8.22 18.17 -7.56
C PRO A 52 7.77 16.71 -7.72
N ARG A 53 7.30 16.12 -6.62
CA ARG A 53 6.72 14.79 -6.67
C ARG A 53 5.52 14.85 -7.61
N GLY A 54 5.46 13.91 -8.56
CA GLY A 54 4.28 13.77 -9.41
C GLY A 54 3.01 13.54 -8.57
N PRO A 55 1.82 13.72 -9.16
CA PRO A 55 0.57 13.40 -8.48
C PRO A 55 0.63 11.99 -7.94
N ILE A 56 0.29 11.82 -6.65
CA ILE A 56 0.23 10.51 -6.04
C ILE A 56 -0.96 9.80 -6.69
N PRO A 57 -0.76 8.66 -7.39
CA PRO A 57 -1.89 7.89 -7.87
C PRO A 57 -2.70 7.46 -6.66
N THR A 58 -3.89 8.04 -6.48
CA THR A 58 -4.80 7.60 -5.43
C THR A 58 -5.56 6.41 -5.98
N ASN A 59 -5.04 5.21 -5.73
CA ASN A 59 -5.84 4.00 -5.90
C ASN A 59 -6.85 4.00 -4.75
N ARG A 60 -7.98 4.69 -4.96
CA ARG A 60 -8.98 4.88 -3.90
C ARG A 60 -9.85 3.64 -3.84
N THR A 61 -10.05 3.17 -2.62
CA THR A 61 -11.13 2.25 -2.29
C THR A 61 -12.45 2.99 -2.57
N ILE A 62 -13.29 2.44 -3.46
CA ILE A 62 -14.54 3.09 -3.90
C ILE A 62 -15.61 3.00 -2.80
N SER A 63 -15.47 2.06 -1.86
CA SER A 63 -16.42 1.81 -0.79
C SER A 63 -15.99 2.44 0.55
N ALA A 64 -15.27 3.56 0.52
CA ALA A 64 -14.81 4.28 1.72
C ALA A 64 -15.77 5.46 2.04
N PRO A 65 -15.66 6.18 3.18
CA PRO A 65 -16.75 6.94 3.83
C PRO A 65 -17.40 8.09 3.01
N GLN A 66 -16.89 8.41 1.83
CA GLN A 66 -17.56 9.34 0.91
C GLN A 66 -18.88 8.77 0.37
N ASP A 67 -19.01 7.44 0.29
CA ASP A 67 -20.14 6.76 -0.35
C ASP A 67 -21.13 6.10 0.64
N GLY A 68 -20.87 6.23 1.95
CA GLY A 68 -21.72 5.68 3.01
C GLY A 68 -21.52 4.18 3.30
N TRP A 69 -22.34 3.64 4.21
CA TRP A 69 -22.36 2.21 4.52
C TRP A 69 -23.15 1.42 3.47
N SER A 70 -22.72 0.17 3.24
CA SER A 70 -23.44 -0.79 2.39
C SER A 70 -23.20 -2.22 2.88
N PRO A 71 -24.07 -3.19 2.53
CA PRO A 71 -23.87 -4.60 2.87
C PRO A 71 -22.51 -5.14 2.40
N ASN A 72 -22.11 -4.80 1.18
CA ASN A 72 -20.81 -5.21 0.61
C ASN A 72 -19.62 -4.63 1.39
N LEU A 73 -19.72 -3.38 1.84
CA LEU A 73 -18.68 -2.75 2.65
C LEU A 73 -18.61 -3.41 4.03
N ALA A 74 -19.75 -3.65 4.67
CA ALA A 74 -19.80 -4.29 5.98
C ALA A 74 -19.22 -5.71 5.94
N TRP A 75 -19.61 -6.52 4.95
CA TRP A 75 -19.03 -7.83 4.69
C TRP A 75 -17.50 -7.75 4.48
N ALA A 76 -17.04 -6.81 3.64
CA ALA A 76 -15.60 -6.61 3.40
C ALA A 76 -14.84 -6.24 4.68
N ILE A 77 -15.42 -5.41 5.55
CA ILE A 77 -14.81 -5.09 6.86
C ILE A 77 -14.75 -6.34 7.75
N GLY A 78 -15.77 -7.19 7.72
CA GLY A 78 -15.79 -8.46 8.47
C GLY A 78 -14.62 -9.35 8.07
N VAL A 79 -14.43 -9.58 6.76
CA VAL A 79 -13.30 -10.33 6.21
C VAL A 79 -11.96 -9.68 6.57
N ILE A 80 -11.87 -8.35 6.47
CA ILE A 80 -10.66 -7.64 6.89
C ILE A 80 -10.44 -7.83 8.39
N ALA A 81 -11.47 -7.87 9.22
CA ALA A 81 -11.35 -7.96 10.67
C ALA A 81 -10.74 -9.28 11.14
N THR A 82 -10.98 -10.37 10.43
CA THR A 82 -10.44 -11.70 10.74
C THR A 82 -9.12 -11.97 10.02
N ASP A 83 -9.11 -11.87 8.69
CA ASP A 83 -8.01 -12.32 7.82
C ASP A 83 -7.09 -11.19 7.34
N GLY A 84 -7.47 -9.94 7.61
CA GLY A 84 -6.71 -8.78 7.18
C GLY A 84 -5.54 -8.43 8.09
N ASN A 85 -4.54 -7.76 7.53
CA ASN A 85 -3.43 -7.14 8.23
C ASN A 85 -3.30 -5.67 7.82
N LEU A 86 -3.38 -4.77 8.81
CA LEU A 86 -3.10 -3.35 8.64
C LEU A 86 -1.62 -3.11 8.92
N SER A 87 -0.85 -2.83 7.88
CA SER A 87 0.60 -2.59 7.99
C SER A 87 0.91 -1.42 8.94
N PRO A 88 2.00 -1.50 9.73
CA PRO A 88 2.44 -0.41 10.61
C PRO A 88 2.80 0.90 9.88
N ASP A 89 2.96 0.86 8.55
CA ASP A 89 3.26 2.05 7.75
C ASP A 89 2.06 2.98 7.52
N GLY A 90 0.89 2.62 8.06
CA GLY A 90 -0.29 3.47 8.12
C GLY A 90 -1.00 3.67 6.78
N ARG A 91 -0.78 2.77 5.82
CA ARG A 91 -1.42 2.85 4.49
C ARG A 91 -1.65 1.53 3.81
N HIS A 92 -0.83 0.50 4.06
CA HIS A 92 -0.98 -0.77 3.37
C HIS A 92 -1.94 -1.68 4.12
N LEU A 93 -2.83 -2.30 3.35
CA LEU A 93 -3.71 -3.36 3.79
C LEU A 93 -3.38 -4.62 3.01
N VAL A 94 -3.44 -5.76 3.71
CA VAL A 94 -3.17 -7.07 3.14
C VAL A 94 -4.23 -8.03 3.62
N VAL A 95 -4.86 -8.77 2.73
CA VAL A 95 -5.71 -9.92 3.08
C VAL A 95 -5.12 -11.14 2.38
N ARG A 96 -5.01 -12.26 3.10
CA ARG A 96 -4.45 -13.51 2.57
C ARG A 96 -5.43 -14.63 2.80
N SER A 97 -5.67 -15.46 1.79
CA SER A 97 -6.52 -16.64 1.93
C SER A 97 -6.10 -17.73 0.95
N LYS A 98 -6.50 -18.97 1.25
CA LYS A 98 -6.44 -20.08 0.30
C LYS A 98 -7.61 -20.03 -0.69
N ASP A 99 -8.70 -19.37 -0.31
CA ASP A 99 -9.87 -19.15 -1.16
C ASP A 99 -9.61 -17.93 -2.06
N LEU A 100 -9.50 -18.19 -3.37
CA LEU A 100 -9.33 -17.15 -4.37
C LEU A 100 -10.63 -16.38 -4.61
N ASP A 101 -11.77 -17.05 -4.58
CA ASP A 101 -13.09 -16.48 -4.88
C ASP A 101 -13.49 -15.48 -3.79
N MET A 102 -13.14 -15.77 -2.53
CA MET A 102 -13.30 -14.82 -1.42
C MET A 102 -12.49 -13.53 -1.67
N LEU A 103 -11.23 -13.66 -2.09
CA LEU A 103 -10.38 -12.49 -2.38
C LEU A 103 -10.85 -11.72 -3.62
N GLU A 104 -11.41 -12.41 -4.62
CA GLU A 104 -12.03 -11.77 -5.78
C GLU A 104 -13.30 -11.01 -5.38
N THR A 105 -14.13 -11.60 -4.54
CA THR A 105 -15.33 -10.95 -3.97
C THR A 105 -14.95 -9.72 -3.17
N LEU A 106 -13.96 -9.83 -2.27
CA LEU A 106 -13.43 -8.69 -1.51
C LEU A 106 -12.91 -7.58 -2.42
N ARG A 107 -12.15 -7.95 -3.47
CA ARG A 107 -11.64 -7.01 -4.47
C ARG A 107 -12.78 -6.25 -5.15
N LEU A 108 -13.87 -6.93 -5.50
CA LEU A 108 -15.05 -6.33 -6.13
C LEU A 108 -15.82 -5.44 -5.14
N CYS A 109 -16.09 -5.92 -3.92
CA CYS A 109 -16.79 -5.16 -2.88
C CYS A 109 -16.11 -3.83 -2.54
N LEU A 110 -14.78 -3.77 -2.67
CA LEU A 110 -13.97 -2.58 -2.39
C LEU A 110 -13.64 -1.74 -3.65
N GLY A 111 -14.05 -2.20 -4.84
CA GLY A 111 -13.76 -1.53 -6.11
C GLY A 111 -12.27 -1.51 -6.47
N LEU A 112 -11.52 -2.52 -6.04
CA LEU A 112 -10.07 -2.55 -6.20
C LEU A 112 -9.66 -3.12 -7.57
N THR A 113 -8.67 -2.49 -8.19
CA THR A 113 -8.04 -2.97 -9.44
C THR A 113 -6.77 -3.79 -9.20
N ASN A 114 -6.36 -3.92 -7.93
CA ASN A 114 -5.16 -4.62 -7.52
C ASN A 114 -5.23 -6.10 -7.91
N ARG A 115 -4.12 -6.62 -8.45
CA ARG A 115 -3.97 -8.05 -8.71
C ARG A 115 -3.96 -8.84 -7.40
N ILE A 116 -4.56 -10.03 -7.42
CA ILE A 116 -4.37 -11.04 -6.39
C ILE A 116 -3.11 -11.83 -6.76
N ALA A 117 -2.10 -11.81 -5.89
CA ALA A 117 -0.82 -12.48 -6.12
C ALA A 117 -0.73 -13.78 -5.32
N LEU A 118 -0.07 -14.78 -5.88
CA LEU A 118 0.29 -15.99 -5.14
C LEU A 118 1.62 -15.76 -4.42
N THR A 119 1.60 -15.70 -3.09
CA THR A 119 2.80 -15.46 -2.27
C THR A 119 3.23 -16.72 -1.54
N SER A 120 4.54 -16.89 -1.36
CA SER A 120 5.11 -17.98 -0.56
C SER A 120 5.14 -17.57 0.91
N ASN A 121 4.74 -18.49 1.80
CA ASN A 121 4.86 -18.30 3.25
C ASN A 121 6.28 -18.57 3.80
N GLY A 122 7.27 -18.78 2.92
CA GLY A 122 8.64 -19.10 3.30
C GLY A 122 8.86 -20.53 3.80
N ARG A 123 7.79 -21.33 3.92
CA ARG A 123 7.81 -22.75 4.33
C ARG A 123 7.30 -23.69 3.23
N GLY A 124 7.36 -23.24 1.97
CA GLY A 124 6.92 -24.01 0.79
C GLY A 124 5.43 -23.92 0.47
N GLY A 125 4.60 -23.39 1.38
CA GLY A 125 3.19 -23.14 1.13
C GLY A 125 2.96 -21.89 0.31
N ARG A 126 1.97 -21.93 -0.59
CA ARG A 126 1.52 -20.78 -1.38
C ARG A 126 0.14 -20.33 -0.90
N ILE A 127 -0.06 -19.02 -0.81
CA ILE A 127 -1.32 -18.41 -0.39
C ILE A 127 -1.66 -17.25 -1.32
N HIS A 128 -2.94 -17.09 -1.64
CA HIS A 128 -3.38 -15.95 -2.40
C HIS A 128 -3.34 -14.70 -1.51
N THR A 129 -2.96 -13.56 -2.08
CA THR A 129 -2.74 -12.32 -1.33
C THR A 129 -3.24 -11.14 -2.14
N LEU A 130 -4.20 -10.43 -1.57
CA LEU A 130 -4.65 -9.13 -2.04
C LEU A 130 -3.98 -8.06 -1.20
N GLN A 131 -3.18 -7.20 -1.83
CA GLN A 131 -2.50 -6.08 -1.16
C GLN A 131 -2.77 -4.77 -1.90
N TRP A 132 -3.11 -3.74 -1.13
CA TRP A 132 -3.32 -2.39 -1.64
C TRP A 132 -2.87 -1.34 -0.63
N SER A 133 -2.76 -0.09 -1.10
CA SER A 133 -2.36 1.07 -0.32
C SER A 133 -3.43 2.14 -0.39
N ASP A 134 -4.06 2.46 0.73
CA ASP A 134 -5.01 3.57 0.81
C ASP A 134 -4.97 4.20 2.21
N ARG A 135 -4.42 5.43 2.30
CA ARG A 135 -4.28 6.15 3.57
C ARG A 135 -5.61 6.59 4.15
N ALA A 136 -6.58 6.95 3.31
CA ALA A 136 -7.86 7.45 3.76
C ALA A 136 -8.69 6.30 4.33
N PHE A 137 -8.76 5.20 3.57
CA PHE A 137 -9.43 3.98 4.01
C PHE A 137 -8.78 3.39 5.26
N TYR A 138 -7.43 3.33 5.32
CA TYR A 138 -6.73 2.84 6.50
C TYR A 138 -7.09 3.65 7.76
N ARG A 139 -7.08 4.98 7.67
CA ARG A 139 -7.45 5.85 8.80
C ARG A 139 -8.90 5.65 9.21
N TRP A 140 -9.80 5.59 8.24
CA TRP A 140 -11.20 5.32 8.50
C TRP A 140 -11.43 3.98 9.21
N LEU A 141 -10.70 2.92 8.83
CA LEU A 141 -10.74 1.65 9.55
C LEU A 141 -10.30 1.80 11.01
N LEU A 142 -9.27 2.59 11.29
CA LEU A 142 -8.88 2.90 12.67
C LEU A 142 -10.00 3.64 13.42
N ASP A 143 -10.63 4.62 12.76
CA ASP A 143 -11.67 5.46 13.35
C ASP A 143 -12.93 4.64 13.72
N ILE A 144 -13.29 3.63 12.92
CA ILE A 144 -14.37 2.69 13.26
C ILE A 144 -13.95 1.63 14.29
N GLY A 145 -12.69 1.62 14.74
CA GLY A 145 -12.18 0.75 15.80
C GLY A 145 -11.35 -0.46 15.35
N LEU A 146 -11.09 -0.61 14.04
CA LEU A 146 -10.28 -1.70 13.52
C LEU A 146 -8.79 -1.36 13.62
N THR A 147 -8.06 -2.06 14.48
CA THR A 147 -6.65 -1.77 14.78
C THR A 147 -5.68 -2.78 14.15
N PRO A 148 -4.39 -2.44 13.93
CA PRO A 148 -3.38 -3.39 13.45
C PRO A 148 -3.14 -4.61 14.34
N ALA A 149 -3.29 -4.48 15.66
CA ALA A 149 -3.11 -5.55 16.64
C ALA A 149 -4.43 -6.27 16.95
N LYS A 150 -5.17 -6.66 15.89
CA LYS A 150 -6.57 -7.12 15.92
C LYS A 150 -6.88 -8.08 17.07
N SER A 151 -6.06 -9.11 17.25
CA SER A 151 -6.27 -10.17 18.25
C SER A 151 -6.17 -9.69 19.71
N LEU A 152 -5.58 -8.52 19.97
CA LEU A 152 -5.28 -8.02 21.32
C LEU A 152 -6.00 -6.70 21.67
N THR A 153 -6.52 -5.98 20.68
CA THR A 153 -7.05 -4.61 20.87
C THR A 153 -8.37 -4.33 20.16
N LEU A 154 -9.11 -5.37 19.74
CA LEU A 154 -10.42 -5.24 19.13
C LEU A 154 -11.40 -4.59 20.12
N ARG A 155 -11.75 -3.33 19.87
CA ARG A 155 -12.88 -2.64 20.49
C ARG A 155 -14.14 -2.89 19.65
N PRO A 156 -15.35 -2.72 20.20
CA PRO A 156 -16.57 -2.79 19.41
C PRO A 156 -16.44 -1.86 18.20
N LEU A 157 -16.64 -2.40 17.00
CA LEU A 157 -16.58 -1.61 15.79
C LEU A 157 -17.78 -0.66 15.75
N VAL A 158 -17.54 0.59 15.39
CA VAL A 158 -18.61 1.60 15.24
C VAL A 158 -19.28 1.37 13.88
N ILE A 159 -20.35 0.59 13.89
CA ILE A 159 -21.08 0.12 12.70
C ILE A 159 -22.58 0.30 12.95
N PRO A 160 -23.37 0.77 11.95
CA PRO A 160 -24.82 0.81 12.08
C PRO A 160 -25.41 -0.61 12.21
N ASP A 161 -26.36 -0.77 13.14
CA ASP A 161 -26.97 -2.08 13.45
C ASP A 161 -27.56 -2.79 12.22
N GLU A 162 -28.07 -2.02 11.24
CA GLU A 162 -28.63 -2.57 9.99
C GLU A 162 -27.62 -3.36 9.15
N TYR A 163 -26.32 -3.06 9.27
CA TYR A 163 -25.24 -3.73 8.53
C TYR A 163 -24.46 -4.74 9.37
N PHE A 164 -24.79 -4.87 10.66
CA PHE A 164 -24.15 -5.85 11.54
C PHE A 164 -24.28 -7.29 11.01
N PRO A 165 -25.42 -7.74 10.44
CA PRO A 165 -25.51 -9.08 9.87
C PRO A 165 -24.51 -9.32 8.73
N ASP A 166 -24.29 -8.33 7.87
CA ASP A 166 -23.35 -8.44 6.74
C ASP A 166 -21.90 -8.46 7.22
N LEU A 167 -21.56 -7.63 8.21
CA LEU A 167 -20.28 -7.71 8.90
C LEU A 167 -20.05 -9.10 9.48
N PHE A 168 -21.03 -9.62 10.21
CA PHE A 168 -20.93 -10.92 10.87
C PHE A 168 -20.71 -12.05 9.85
N ARG A 169 -21.41 -12.01 8.71
CA ARG A 169 -21.14 -12.92 7.60
C ARG A 169 -19.71 -12.81 7.10
N GLY A 170 -19.20 -11.59 6.93
CA GLY A 170 -17.80 -11.37 6.53
C GLY A 170 -16.79 -11.94 7.53
N CYS A 171 -17.06 -11.83 8.83
CA CYS A 171 -16.22 -12.45 9.86
C CYS A 171 -16.23 -13.98 9.77
N ILE A 172 -17.38 -14.60 9.46
CA ILE A 172 -17.48 -16.06 9.27
C ILE A 172 -16.71 -16.50 8.04
N ASP A 173 -16.87 -15.79 6.92
CA ASP A 173 -16.26 -16.17 5.65
C ASP A 173 -14.72 -16.01 5.68
N GLY A 174 -14.21 -15.11 6.53
CA GLY A 174 -12.79 -14.82 6.67
C GLY A 174 -12.08 -15.48 7.84
N ASP A 175 -12.66 -16.46 8.54
CA ASP A 175 -12.00 -17.29 9.57
C ASP A 175 -11.98 -18.77 9.11
#